data_AF-A0A7J5ERT0-F1
#
_entry.id   AF-A0A7J5ERT0-F1
#
_cell.length_a   1.000
_cell.length_b   1.000
_cell.length_c   1.000
_cell.angle_alpha   90.00
_cell.angle_beta   90.00
_cell.angle_gamma   90.00
#
_symmetry.space_group_name_H-M   'P 1'
#
loop_
_entity.id
_entity.type
_entity.pdbx_description
1 polymer ?
#
loop_
_entity_poly.entity_id
_entity_poly.type
_entity_poly.pdbx_seq_one_letter_code
_entity_poly.pdbx_strand_id
1 'polypeptide(L)'
;MRRSLAAAALVLVAGACGPTAPSRAPRPATLPEQVVHDFEAAVLTSKDAFTELFDFAEVGAFEILLRRYDLLGRIDDLTDAEIANLEKDDGTPYPPERERRNVGNFYKRLAQRTVGTGGCRVEAPHWEYNRLLGLPFEELPADFPEELRPAYETLRQRINAQLAKGGVVGIRCTGGEQGLALVYSERANARGYDIITIYDDGP
;
A
#
# COMPACT_ATOMS: atom_id res chain seq x y z
N MET A 1 -20.53 18.42 -83.67
CA MET A 1 -19.41 18.18 -82.73
C MET A 1 -19.87 18.44 -81.31
N ARG A 2 -19.60 17.47 -80.43
CA ARG A 2 -19.51 17.50 -78.94
C ARG A 2 -20.70 18.01 -78.11
N ARG A 3 -21.45 17.01 -77.61
CA ARG A 3 -22.24 17.03 -76.36
C ARG A 3 -21.29 17.05 -75.16
N SER A 4 -21.60 17.79 -74.11
CA SER A 4 -21.04 17.60 -72.77
C SER A 4 -22.15 17.58 -71.74
N LEU A 5 -22.34 16.40 -71.12
CA LEU A 5 -23.12 16.19 -69.90
C LEU A 5 -22.31 16.72 -68.71
N ALA A 6 -22.96 17.46 -67.79
CA ALA A 6 -22.42 17.74 -66.47
C ALA A 6 -23.01 16.73 -65.47
N ALA A 7 -22.12 16.04 -64.78
CA ALA A 7 -22.38 14.93 -63.88
C ALA A 7 -22.92 15.40 -62.51
N ALA A 8 -23.84 14.59 -61.97
CA ALA A 8 -24.37 14.71 -60.62
C ALA A 8 -23.29 14.35 -59.57
N ALA A 9 -23.15 15.16 -58.53
CA ALA A 9 -22.36 14.85 -57.35
C ALA A 9 -23.27 14.21 -56.28
N LEU A 10 -23.10 12.91 -56.03
CA LEU A 10 -23.63 12.23 -54.85
C LEU A 10 -22.73 12.57 -53.64
N VAL A 11 -23.32 13.15 -52.60
CA VAL A 11 -22.68 13.29 -51.28
C VAL A 11 -22.94 12.01 -50.49
N LEU A 12 -21.90 11.19 -50.30
CA LEU A 12 -21.89 10.05 -49.38
C LEU A 12 -21.58 10.58 -47.97
N VAL A 13 -22.59 10.66 -47.11
CA VAL A 13 -22.42 10.87 -45.68
C VAL A 13 -22.11 9.50 -45.04
N ALA A 14 -20.83 9.21 -44.84
CA ALA A 14 -20.40 8.05 -44.08
C ALA A 14 -20.58 8.33 -42.58
N GLY A 15 -21.57 7.68 -41.95
CA GLY A 15 -21.75 7.68 -40.51
C GLY A 15 -20.61 6.93 -39.81
N ALA A 16 -19.84 7.64 -39.00
CA ALA A 16 -18.80 7.07 -38.16
C ALA A 16 -19.41 6.47 -36.88
N CYS A 17 -19.93 5.23 -36.97
CA CYS A 17 -20.11 4.38 -35.79
C CYS A 17 -18.80 3.66 -35.51
N GLY A 18 -17.87 4.32 -34.83
CA GLY A 18 -16.69 3.68 -34.24
C GLY A 18 -17.05 3.04 -32.89
N PRO A 19 -16.37 1.95 -32.48
CA PRO A 19 -16.56 1.37 -31.16
C PRO A 19 -16.21 2.40 -30.09
N THR A 20 -17.13 2.64 -29.16
CA THR A 20 -16.91 3.49 -28.00
C THR A 20 -15.75 2.90 -27.21
N ALA A 21 -14.60 3.58 -27.22
CA ALA A 21 -13.48 3.22 -26.35
C ALA A 21 -14.01 3.16 -24.91
N PRO A 22 -13.65 2.12 -24.12
CA PRO A 22 -14.09 2.03 -22.75
C PRO A 22 -13.74 3.33 -22.04
N SER A 23 -14.74 3.94 -21.41
CA SER A 23 -14.55 5.17 -20.64
C SER A 23 -13.46 4.92 -19.61
N ARG A 24 -12.37 5.69 -19.68
CA ARG A 24 -11.28 5.61 -18.71
C ARG A 24 -11.90 5.83 -17.33
N ALA A 25 -11.63 4.93 -16.38
CA ALA A 25 -12.13 5.05 -15.02
C ALA A 25 -11.89 6.48 -14.49
N PRO A 26 -12.86 7.08 -13.79
CA PRO A 26 -12.69 8.40 -13.19
C PRO A 26 -11.42 8.43 -12.34
N ARG A 27 -10.71 9.57 -12.34
CA ARG A 27 -9.57 9.73 -11.42
C ARG A 27 -10.07 9.68 -9.96
N PRO A 28 -9.33 9.03 -9.05
CA PRO A 28 -9.62 9.05 -7.62
C PRO A 28 -9.82 10.48 -7.08
N ALA A 29 -10.78 10.67 -6.17
CA ALA A 29 -11.12 11.98 -5.62
C ALA A 29 -10.38 12.27 -4.30
N THR A 30 -9.95 11.23 -3.60
CA THR A 30 -9.23 11.31 -2.33
C THR A 30 -7.91 10.54 -2.36
N LEU A 31 -6.99 10.86 -1.46
CA LEU A 31 -5.71 10.15 -1.36
C LEU A 31 -5.88 8.65 -1.05
N PRO A 32 -6.73 8.20 -0.09
CA PRO A 32 -6.97 6.77 0.11
C PRO A 32 -7.45 6.05 -1.15
N GLU A 33 -8.37 6.66 -1.92
CA GLU A 33 -8.83 6.09 -3.19
C GLU A 33 -7.71 6.00 -4.22
N GLN A 34 -6.80 6.99 -4.25
CA GLN A 34 -5.63 6.95 -5.11
C GLN A 34 -4.68 5.82 -4.70
N VAL A 35 -4.41 5.66 -3.40
CA VAL A 35 -3.58 4.58 -2.86
C VAL A 35 -4.11 3.21 -3.30
N VAL A 36 -5.42 2.98 -3.16
CA VAL A 36 -6.07 1.70 -3.56
C VAL A 36 -6.02 1.50 -5.07
N HIS A 37 -6.33 2.53 -5.85
CA HIS A 37 -6.31 2.47 -7.32
C HIS A 37 -4.90 2.14 -7.84
N ASP A 38 -3.89 2.86 -7.36
CA ASP A 38 -2.51 2.68 -7.80
C ASP A 38 -1.94 1.33 -7.32
N PHE A 39 -2.36 0.87 -6.13
CA PHE A 39 -2.06 -0.48 -5.65
C PHE A 39 -2.61 -1.56 -6.58
N GLU A 40 -3.90 -1.49 -6.92
CA GLU A 40 -4.53 -2.43 -7.85
C GLU A 40 -3.82 -2.42 -9.21
N ALA A 41 -3.60 -1.23 -9.78
CA ALA A 41 -2.94 -1.06 -11.06
C ALA A 41 -1.52 -1.64 -11.06
N ALA A 42 -0.76 -1.41 -9.99
CA ALA A 42 0.58 -1.96 -9.84
C ALA A 42 0.56 -3.48 -9.76
N VAL A 43 -0.37 -4.06 -8.99
CA VAL A 43 -0.51 -5.51 -8.85
C VAL A 43 -0.88 -6.18 -10.17
N LEU A 44 -1.79 -5.57 -10.93
CA LEU A 44 -2.18 -6.07 -12.27
C LEU A 44 -1.05 -5.90 -13.30
N THR A 45 -0.09 -5.01 -13.05
CA THR A 45 1.03 -4.74 -13.95
C THR A 45 2.18 -5.70 -13.74
N SER A 46 2.86 -5.65 -12.59
CA SER A 46 4.03 -6.48 -12.33
C SER A 46 4.47 -6.42 -10.86
N LYS A 47 5.32 -7.37 -10.47
CA LYS A 47 6.00 -7.33 -9.17
C LYS A 47 6.86 -6.07 -9.00
N ASP A 48 7.50 -5.60 -10.06
CA ASP A 48 8.38 -4.42 -9.98
C ASP A 48 7.54 -3.16 -9.73
N ALA A 49 6.47 -2.97 -10.50
CA ALA A 49 5.51 -1.88 -10.30
C ALA A 49 4.92 -1.89 -8.88
N PHE A 50 4.59 -3.08 -8.36
CA PHE A 50 4.16 -3.25 -6.97
C PHE A 50 5.23 -2.77 -5.98
N THR A 51 6.49 -3.20 -6.14
CA THR A 51 7.56 -2.79 -5.21
C THR A 51 7.90 -1.31 -5.28
N GLU A 52 7.63 -0.63 -6.40
CA GLU A 52 7.87 0.80 -6.57
C GLU A 52 6.93 1.70 -5.74
N LEU A 53 5.85 1.13 -5.19
CA LEU A 53 4.93 1.85 -4.32
C LEU A 53 5.49 2.08 -2.90
N PHE A 54 6.54 1.36 -2.52
CA PHE A 54 6.99 1.29 -1.14
C PHE A 54 8.21 2.16 -0.85
N ASP A 55 8.22 2.73 0.36
CA ASP A 55 9.42 3.32 0.94
C ASP A 55 10.14 2.29 1.83
N PHE A 56 11.11 1.58 1.24
CA PHE A 56 11.83 0.51 1.96
C PHE A 56 12.68 1.00 3.14
N ALA A 57 13.00 2.29 3.20
CA ALA A 57 13.67 2.85 4.38
C ALA A 57 12.69 2.96 5.56
N GLU A 58 11.42 3.27 5.30
CA GLU A 58 10.39 3.33 6.33
C GLU A 58 9.77 1.95 6.63
N VAL A 59 9.70 1.02 5.67
CA VAL A 59 9.23 -0.36 5.90
C VAL A 59 9.96 -1.00 7.08
N GLY A 60 11.29 -1.03 7.03
CA GLY A 60 12.10 -1.67 8.08
C GLY A 60 12.00 -0.94 9.43
N ALA A 61 11.93 0.39 9.41
CA ALA A 61 11.76 1.19 10.61
C ALA A 61 10.39 0.95 11.27
N PHE A 62 9.33 0.87 10.46
CA PHE A 62 7.98 0.58 10.92
C PHE A 62 7.88 -0.84 11.48
N GLU A 63 8.44 -1.86 10.81
CA GLU A 63 8.40 -3.25 11.29
C GLU A 63 9.06 -3.44 12.67
N ILE A 64 10.18 -2.77 12.92
CA ILE A 64 10.86 -2.82 14.23
C ILE A 64 9.98 -2.23 15.33
N LEU A 65 9.38 -1.07 15.06
CA LEU A 65 8.47 -0.44 16.01
C LEU A 65 7.22 -1.28 16.22
N LEU A 66 6.68 -1.91 15.17
CA LEU A 66 5.50 -2.76 15.28
C LEU A 66 5.78 -3.99 16.14
N ARG A 67 6.90 -4.67 15.91
CA ARG A 67 7.34 -5.78 16.77
C ARG A 67 7.47 -5.35 18.23
N ARG A 68 7.91 -4.12 18.48
CA ARG A 68 7.94 -3.56 19.83
C ARG A 68 6.54 -3.19 20.35
N TYR A 69 5.66 -2.66 19.52
CA TYR A 69 4.26 -2.41 19.88
C TYR A 69 3.55 -3.69 20.29
N ASP A 70 3.83 -4.79 19.59
CA ASP A 70 3.34 -6.13 19.94
C ASP A 70 3.90 -6.59 21.31
N LEU A 71 5.20 -6.37 21.57
CA LEU A 71 5.87 -6.65 22.86
C LEU A 71 5.43 -5.77 24.04
N LEU A 72 4.99 -4.54 23.80
CA LEU A 72 4.61 -3.58 24.84
C LEU A 72 3.22 -3.89 25.45
N GLY A 73 2.72 -5.10 25.26
CA GLY A 73 1.57 -5.62 26.02
C GLY A 73 0.22 -5.44 25.34
N ARG A 74 0.13 -5.78 24.04
CA ARG A 74 -1.18 -6.05 23.41
C ARG A 74 -1.34 -7.45 22.83
N ILE A 75 -0.25 -8.21 22.74
CA ILE A 75 -0.28 -9.64 22.41
C ILE A 75 0.21 -10.39 23.65
N ASP A 76 -0.72 -10.92 24.44
CA ASP A 76 -0.44 -11.57 25.72
C ASP A 76 0.13 -13.01 25.57
N ASP A 77 0.13 -13.55 24.34
CA ASP A 77 0.43 -14.95 24.03
C ASP A 77 1.71 -15.12 23.17
N LEU A 78 2.75 -14.32 23.40
CA LEU A 78 4.05 -14.53 22.72
C LEU A 78 4.77 -15.76 23.29
N THR A 79 5.27 -16.61 22.41
CA THR A 79 6.10 -17.76 22.77
C THR A 79 7.51 -17.34 23.21
N ASP A 80 8.18 -18.16 24.03
CA ASP A 80 9.58 -17.92 24.44
C ASP A 80 10.53 -17.70 23.25
N ALA A 81 10.28 -18.38 22.13
CA ALA A 81 11.07 -18.23 20.92
C ALA A 81 10.84 -16.88 20.22
N GLU A 82 9.61 -16.36 20.27
CA GLU A 82 9.28 -15.02 19.78
C GLU A 82 9.94 -13.96 20.67
N ILE A 83 9.82 -14.10 21.99
CA ILE A 83 10.49 -13.22 22.97
C ILE A 83 12.00 -13.18 22.70
N ALA A 84 12.66 -14.35 22.61
CA ALA A 84 14.10 -14.42 22.38
C ALA A 84 14.53 -13.88 21.00
N ASN A 85 13.66 -13.87 19.99
CA ASN A 85 13.95 -13.23 18.72
C ASN A 85 13.76 -11.72 18.79
N LEU A 86 12.80 -11.26 19.58
CA LEU A 86 12.52 -9.86 19.80
C LEU A 86 13.60 -9.18 20.66
N GLU A 87 14.18 -9.89 21.62
CA GLU A 87 15.34 -9.43 22.40
C GLU A 87 16.62 -9.24 21.56
N LYS A 88 16.68 -9.81 20.36
CA LYS A 88 17.81 -9.61 19.42
C LYS A 88 17.66 -8.33 18.59
N ASP A 89 16.50 -7.68 18.63
CA ASP A 89 16.27 -6.43 17.90
C ASP A 89 16.97 -5.29 18.65
N ASP A 90 17.94 -4.66 18.00
CA ASP A 90 18.73 -3.55 18.55
C ASP A 90 18.23 -2.18 18.06
N GLY A 91 17.07 -2.15 17.38
CA GLY A 91 16.52 -0.94 16.80
C GLY A 91 17.19 -0.55 15.48
N THR A 92 17.96 -1.43 14.85
CA THR A 92 18.57 -1.18 13.54
C THR A 92 17.69 -1.71 12.41
N PRO A 93 17.08 -0.85 11.57
CA PRO A 93 16.32 -1.29 10.40
C PRO A 93 17.14 -2.18 9.48
N TYR A 94 16.50 -3.22 8.96
CA TYR A 94 17.12 -4.05 7.95
C TYR A 94 17.43 -3.26 6.66
N PRO A 95 18.44 -3.69 5.88
CA PRO A 95 18.78 -3.02 4.62
C PRO A 95 17.59 -2.98 3.65
N PRO A 96 17.38 -1.88 2.91
CA PRO A 96 16.27 -1.73 1.97
C PRO A 96 16.13 -2.86 0.96
N GLU A 97 17.23 -3.48 0.53
CA GLU A 97 17.24 -4.59 -0.42
C GLU A 97 16.63 -5.87 0.17
N ARG A 98 16.81 -6.09 1.48
CA ARG A 98 16.15 -7.19 2.19
C ARG A 98 14.65 -6.94 2.25
N GLU A 99 14.25 -5.72 2.62
CA GLU A 99 12.82 -5.38 2.71
C GLU A 99 12.13 -5.44 1.37
N ARG A 100 12.77 -4.94 0.31
CA ARG A 100 12.28 -5.07 -1.06
C ARG A 100 12.05 -6.52 -1.46
N ARG A 101 12.97 -7.42 -1.09
CA ARG A 101 12.80 -8.86 -1.38
C ARG A 101 11.63 -9.45 -0.59
N ASN A 102 11.48 -9.09 0.68
CA ASN A 102 10.39 -9.57 1.55
C ASN A 102 9.03 -9.08 1.06
N VAL A 103 8.87 -7.78 0.87
CA VAL A 103 7.68 -7.16 0.28
C VAL A 103 7.38 -7.76 -1.10
N GLY A 104 8.41 -7.96 -1.92
CA GLY A 104 8.27 -8.65 -3.20
C GLY A 104 7.83 -10.12 -3.10
N ASN A 105 7.97 -10.78 -1.95
CA ASN A 105 7.41 -12.12 -1.70
C ASN A 105 5.96 -12.03 -1.23
N PHE A 106 5.60 -11.02 -0.44
CA PHE A 106 4.21 -10.72 -0.07
C PHE A 106 3.32 -10.51 -1.30
N TYR A 107 3.86 -9.89 -2.35
CA TYR A 107 3.18 -9.72 -3.64
C TYR A 107 2.45 -11.00 -4.12
N LYS A 108 3.17 -12.13 -4.17
CA LYS A 108 2.62 -13.40 -4.68
C LYS A 108 1.63 -14.05 -3.71
N ARG A 109 1.83 -13.83 -2.41
CA ARG A 109 1.07 -14.52 -1.36
C ARG A 109 -0.24 -13.82 -1.04
N LEU A 110 -0.24 -12.49 -0.97
CA LEU A 110 -1.35 -11.72 -0.45
C LEU A 110 -1.92 -10.77 -1.52
N ALA A 111 -1.06 -9.96 -2.16
CA ALA A 111 -1.53 -8.93 -3.10
C ALA A 111 -2.26 -9.52 -4.31
N GLN A 112 -1.68 -10.56 -4.95
CA GLN A 112 -2.31 -11.21 -6.11
C GLN A 112 -3.64 -11.92 -5.76
N ARG A 113 -3.76 -12.48 -4.55
CA ARG A 113 -4.99 -13.13 -4.07
C ARG A 113 -6.07 -12.12 -3.66
N THR A 114 -5.65 -10.95 -3.20
CA THR A 114 -6.55 -9.86 -2.81
C THR A 114 -7.14 -9.18 -4.05
N VAL A 115 -6.30 -8.85 -5.03
CA VAL A 115 -6.78 -8.15 -6.23
C VAL A 115 -7.67 -9.06 -7.09
N GLY A 116 -7.36 -10.35 -7.20
CA GLY A 116 -8.19 -11.31 -7.92
C GLY A 116 -8.43 -10.90 -9.37
N THR A 117 -9.62 -10.37 -9.68
CA THR A 117 -9.98 -9.84 -11.00
C THR A 117 -10.01 -8.31 -11.10
N GLY A 118 -9.72 -7.60 -10.00
CA GLY A 118 -9.70 -6.14 -9.91
C GLY A 118 -10.96 -5.54 -9.29
N GLY A 119 -11.19 -4.25 -9.53
CA GLY A 119 -12.29 -3.47 -8.97
C GLY A 119 -12.15 -3.29 -7.46
N CYS A 120 -10.96 -2.87 -7.02
CA CYS A 120 -10.69 -2.63 -5.61
C CYS A 120 -11.41 -1.36 -5.12
N ARG A 121 -11.84 -1.39 -3.86
CA ARG A 121 -12.45 -0.25 -3.18
C ARG A 121 -11.82 -0.03 -1.81
N VAL A 122 -11.85 1.24 -1.41
CA VAL A 122 -11.49 1.69 -0.07
C VAL A 122 -12.50 1.14 0.93
N GLU A 123 -12.01 0.51 1.98
CA GLU A 123 -12.77 0.10 3.16
C GLU A 123 -12.04 0.52 4.44
N ALA A 124 -12.74 0.46 5.57
CA ALA A 124 -12.08 0.50 6.87
C ALA A 124 -11.40 -0.85 7.11
N PRO A 125 -10.20 -0.90 7.72
CA PRO A 125 -9.58 -2.18 8.08
C PRO A 125 -10.52 -3.02 8.96
N HIS A 126 -10.68 -4.29 8.61
CA HIS A 126 -11.55 -5.24 9.27
C HIS A 126 -11.10 -5.49 10.71
N TRP A 127 -9.83 -5.82 10.91
CA TRP A 127 -9.32 -6.13 12.25
C TRP A 127 -9.02 -4.87 13.04
N GLU A 128 -9.28 -4.90 14.35
CA GLU A 128 -8.99 -3.77 15.24
C GLU A 128 -7.50 -3.44 15.23
N TYR A 129 -6.65 -4.48 15.28
CA TYR A 129 -5.19 -4.34 15.16
C TYR A 129 -4.76 -3.50 13.95
N ASN A 130 -5.34 -3.78 12.77
CA ASN A 130 -4.97 -3.07 11.55
C ASN A 130 -5.35 -1.58 11.58
N ARG A 131 -6.43 -1.22 12.29
CA ARG A 131 -6.81 0.20 12.48
C ARG A 131 -5.79 0.95 13.34
N LEU A 132 -5.14 0.25 14.27
CA LEU A 132 -4.15 0.82 15.17
C LEU A 132 -2.81 1.10 14.48
N LEU A 133 -2.51 0.43 13.36
CA LEU A 133 -1.26 0.62 12.60
C LEU A 133 -1.05 2.06 12.09
N GLY A 134 -2.13 2.84 11.99
CA GLY A 134 -2.08 4.26 11.58
C GLY A 134 -1.94 5.24 12.74
N LEU A 135 -2.00 4.75 13.98
CA LEU A 135 -1.91 5.60 15.15
C LEU A 135 -0.45 5.83 15.54
N PRO A 136 -0.14 6.99 16.16
CA PRO A 136 1.19 7.22 16.68
C PRO A 136 1.60 6.14 17.70
N PHE A 137 2.83 5.65 17.56
CA PHE A 137 3.44 4.77 18.56
C PHE A 137 3.64 5.51 19.88
N GLU A 138 3.19 4.88 20.96
CA GLU A 138 3.30 5.37 22.34
C GLU A 138 4.77 5.51 22.78
N GLU A 139 5.01 6.34 23.78
CA GLU A 139 6.35 6.53 24.33
C GLU A 139 6.93 5.21 24.87
N LEU A 140 8.25 5.05 24.75
CA LEU A 140 8.94 3.89 25.30
C LEU A 140 8.72 3.82 26.81
N PRO A 141 8.47 2.63 27.38
CA PRO A 141 8.18 2.52 28.81
C PRO A 141 9.40 2.94 29.64
N ALA A 142 9.15 3.26 30.90
CA ALA A 142 10.19 3.77 31.81
C ALA A 142 11.32 2.76 32.05
N ASP A 143 11.03 1.46 31.98
CA ASP A 143 11.98 0.36 32.16
C ASP A 143 12.67 -0.11 30.86
N PHE A 144 12.47 0.60 29.74
CA PHE A 144 13.15 0.29 28.49
C PHE A 144 14.69 0.38 28.62
N PRO A 145 15.47 -0.55 28.01
CA PRO A 145 16.93 -0.52 28.08
C PRO A 145 17.52 0.83 27.63
N GLU A 146 18.26 1.48 28.52
CA GLU A 146 18.79 2.84 28.31
C GLU A 146 19.77 2.91 27.14
N GLU A 147 20.53 1.84 26.91
CA GLU A 147 21.47 1.73 25.79
C GLU A 147 20.77 1.71 24.41
N LEU A 148 19.54 1.19 24.33
CA LEU A 148 18.76 1.12 23.10
C LEU A 148 17.81 2.32 22.93
N ARG A 149 17.46 2.99 24.04
CA ARG A 149 16.44 4.06 24.07
C ARG A 149 16.65 5.14 23.01
N PRO A 150 17.87 5.69 22.79
CA PRO A 150 18.07 6.74 21.80
C PRO A 150 17.73 6.30 20.37
N ALA A 151 18.08 5.05 19.99
CA ALA A 151 17.83 4.52 18.67
C ALA A 151 16.32 4.34 18.44
N TYR A 152 15.62 3.70 19.38
CA TYR A 152 14.18 3.48 19.29
C TYR A 152 13.37 4.77 19.36
N GLU A 153 13.76 5.74 20.19
CA GLU A 153 13.06 7.01 20.28
C GLU A 153 13.21 7.82 18.98
N THR A 154 14.39 7.76 18.35
CA THR A 154 14.60 8.36 17.02
C THR A 154 13.71 7.72 15.97
N LEU A 155 13.62 6.37 15.95
CA LEU A 155 12.73 5.64 15.05
C LEU A 155 11.26 6.02 15.30
N ARG A 156 10.83 6.02 16.56
CA ARG A 156 9.46 6.33 16.98
C ARG A 156 9.04 7.71 16.48
N GLN A 157 9.85 8.72 16.74
CA GLN A 157 9.57 10.10 16.30
C GLN A 157 9.53 10.20 14.77
N ARG A 158 10.46 9.54 14.07
CA ARG A 158 10.49 9.50 12.60
C ARG A 158 9.21 8.90 12.03
N ILE A 159 8.80 7.72 12.50
CA ILE A 159 7.62 7.03 11.99
C ILE A 159 6.33 7.75 12.40
N ASN A 160 6.23 8.27 13.62
CA ASN A 160 5.09 9.09 14.02
C ASN A 160 4.93 10.34 13.15
N ALA A 161 6.04 10.95 12.72
CA ALA A 161 6.00 12.06 11.78
C ALA A 161 5.51 11.66 10.38
N GLN A 162 5.75 10.42 9.95
CA GLN A 162 5.18 9.87 8.71
C GLN A 162 3.67 9.63 8.86
N LEU A 163 3.27 8.96 9.94
CA LEU A 163 1.86 8.63 10.20
C LEU A 163 0.99 9.86 10.41
N ALA A 164 1.53 10.96 10.95
CA ALA A 164 0.82 12.23 11.10
C ALA A 164 0.31 12.83 9.78
N LYS A 165 0.87 12.41 8.65
CA LYS A 165 0.48 12.82 7.29
C LYS A 165 0.02 11.62 6.46
N GLY A 166 -0.36 10.55 7.13
CA GLY A 166 -0.64 9.27 6.51
C GLY A 166 -1.93 8.66 7.05
N GLY A 167 -2.09 7.37 6.81
CA GLY A 167 -3.21 6.63 7.33
C GLY A 167 -3.13 5.15 7.01
N VAL A 168 -4.19 4.44 7.39
CA VAL A 168 -4.41 3.05 7.02
C VAL A 168 -5.69 2.96 6.23
N VAL A 169 -5.62 2.24 5.11
CA VAL A 169 -6.78 1.92 4.29
C VAL A 169 -6.94 0.41 4.19
N GLY A 170 -8.17 -0.07 4.41
CA GLY A 170 -8.56 -1.43 4.07
C GLY A 170 -8.85 -1.52 2.58
N ILE A 171 -8.49 -2.66 1.97
CA ILE A 171 -8.70 -2.96 0.56
C ILE A 171 -9.57 -4.19 0.44
N ARG A 172 -10.65 -4.06 -0.35
CA ARG A 172 -11.41 -5.19 -0.85
C ARG A 172 -11.60 -5.11 -2.35
N CYS A 173 -11.39 -6.21 -3.06
CA CYS A 173 -11.50 -6.27 -4.52
C CYS A 173 -12.47 -7.36 -4.97
N THR A 174 -12.96 -7.22 -6.21
CA THR A 174 -13.84 -8.21 -6.83
C THR A 174 -13.05 -9.44 -7.22
N GLY A 175 -13.54 -10.61 -6.81
CA GLY A 175 -12.84 -11.88 -7.02
C GLY A 175 -11.62 -12.07 -6.12
N GLY A 176 -11.40 -11.15 -5.17
CA GLY A 176 -10.40 -11.29 -4.11
C GLY A 176 -10.84 -12.27 -3.04
N GLU A 177 -9.94 -13.16 -2.63
CA GLU A 177 -10.18 -14.11 -1.53
C GLU A 177 -9.90 -13.52 -0.14
N GLN A 178 -9.12 -12.43 -0.09
CA GLN A 178 -8.65 -11.78 1.13
C GLN A 178 -8.74 -10.26 0.97
N GLY A 179 -8.73 -9.55 2.10
CA GLY A 179 -8.52 -8.12 2.20
C GLY A 179 -7.11 -7.80 2.70
N LEU A 180 -6.69 -6.55 2.49
CA LEU A 180 -5.42 -6.04 3.00
C LEU A 180 -5.60 -4.69 3.67
N ALA A 181 -4.77 -4.42 4.68
CA ALA A 181 -4.59 -3.10 5.23
C ALA A 181 -3.29 -2.52 4.68
N LEU A 182 -3.35 -1.34 4.05
CA LEU A 182 -2.18 -0.59 3.59
C LEU A 182 -1.90 0.58 4.54
N VAL A 183 -0.69 0.65 5.07
CA VAL A 183 -0.19 1.82 5.78
C VAL A 183 0.52 2.71 4.76
N TYR A 184 0.13 3.98 4.66
CA TYR A 184 0.70 4.92 3.70
C TYR A 184 1.01 6.27 4.35
N SER A 185 1.91 7.05 3.76
CA SER A 185 2.17 8.44 4.13
C SER A 185 2.20 9.37 2.93
N GLU A 186 1.73 10.61 3.10
CA GLU A 186 1.88 11.67 2.11
C GLU A 186 3.35 12.02 1.88
N ARG A 187 3.72 12.19 0.60
CA ARG A 187 5.09 12.44 0.16
C ARG A 187 5.11 13.43 -0.99
N ALA A 188 6.15 14.25 -1.04
CA ALA A 188 6.39 15.17 -2.15
C ALA A 188 7.03 14.46 -3.35
N ASN A 189 6.37 13.41 -3.85
CA ASN A 189 6.78 12.63 -5.02
C ASN A 189 5.69 12.71 -6.12
N ALA A 190 5.92 12.06 -7.27
CA ALA A 190 4.99 12.12 -8.41
C ALA A 190 3.60 11.52 -8.11
N ARG A 191 3.49 10.60 -7.15
CA ARG A 191 2.22 10.00 -6.72
C ARG A 191 1.55 10.79 -5.59
N GLY A 192 2.31 11.57 -4.83
CA GLY A 192 1.84 12.27 -3.63
C GLY A 192 1.92 11.44 -2.34
N TYR A 193 2.39 10.19 -2.40
CA TYR A 193 2.46 9.28 -1.25
C TYR A 193 3.45 8.13 -1.47
N ASP A 194 3.81 7.44 -0.39
CA ASP A 194 4.44 6.12 -0.41
C ASP A 194 3.70 5.15 0.54
N ILE A 195 3.73 3.86 0.21
CA ILE A 195 3.28 2.79 1.11
C ILE A 195 4.42 2.46 2.07
N ILE A 196 4.12 2.45 3.36
CA ILE A 196 5.07 2.09 4.41
C ILE A 196 5.07 0.57 4.63
N THR A 197 3.91 -0.08 4.63
CA THR A 197 3.81 -1.54 4.81
C THR A 197 2.38 -2.04 4.52
N ILE A 198 2.17 -3.35 4.52
CA ILE A 198 0.91 -4.04 4.24
C ILE A 198 0.71 -5.20 5.19
N TYR A 199 -0.53 -5.41 5.64
CA TYR A 199 -0.95 -6.55 6.44
C TYR A 199 -2.18 -7.26 5.88
N ASP A 200 -2.31 -8.54 6.21
CA ASP A 200 -3.56 -9.29 6.00
C ASP A 200 -4.66 -8.63 6.85
N ASP A 201 -5.82 -8.40 6.23
CA ASP A 201 -7.00 -7.85 6.88
C ASP A 201 -8.17 -8.85 6.89
N GLY A 202 -7.88 -10.12 6.58
CA GLY A 202 -8.84 -11.20 6.66
C GLY A 202 -9.78 -11.32 5.46
N PRO A 203 -10.69 -12.32 5.49
CA PRO A 203 -11.63 -12.60 4.42
C PRO A 203 -12.83 -11.65 4.38
#